data_AF-A0A0P9EE91-F1
#
_entry.id   AF-A0A0P9EE91-F1
#
_cell.length_a   1.000
_cell.length_b   1.000
_cell.length_c   1.000
_cell.angle_alpha   90.00
_cell.angle_beta   90.00
_cell.angle_gamma   90.00
#
_symmetry.space_group_name_H-M   'P 1'
#
loop_
_entity.id
_entity.type
_entity.pdbx_description
1 polymer ?
#
loop_
_entity_poly.entity_id
_entity_poly.type
_entity_poly.pdbx_seq_one_letter_code
_entity_poly.pdbx_strand_id
1 'polypeptide(L)' 'MKNPTTASLGTVSSLKPCFEPRSVAVIGVSRSPEKAGSIIFRNLTELKFKGKVYPVNPKVHQIFSG' A
#
# COMPACT_ATOMS: atom_id res chain seq x y z
N MET A 1 43.85 4.13 -8.83
CA MET A 1 42.70 3.59 -9.56
C MET A 1 41.46 4.37 -9.11
N LYS A 2 40.79 5.10 -10.02
CA LYS A 2 39.60 5.91 -9.69
C LYS A 2 38.36 5.02 -9.87
N ASN A 3 37.51 4.89 -8.85
CA ASN A 3 36.24 4.18 -8.97
C ASN A 3 35.30 4.97 -9.88
N PRO A 4 34.82 4.40 -11.02
CA PRO A 4 33.77 5.02 -11.81
C PRO A 4 32.44 4.47 -11.30
N THR A 5 31.76 5.21 -10.43
CA THR A 5 30.35 4.92 -10.12
C THR A 5 29.56 6.21 -9.90
N THR A 6 29.83 7.21 -10.75
CA THR A 6 28.86 8.25 -11.05
C THR A 6 27.84 7.65 -12.02
N ALA A 7 26.91 6.86 -11.49
CA ALA A 7 25.72 6.49 -12.24
C ALA A 7 24.89 7.77 -12.46
N SER A 8 24.58 8.02 -13.74
CA SER A 8 23.72 9.06 -14.32
C SER A 8 22.77 9.81 -13.37
N LEU A 9 22.80 11.15 -13.45
CA LEU A 9 21.86 12.12 -12.87
C LEU A 9 20.44 12.03 -13.49
N GLY A 10 19.93 10.83 -13.76
CA GLY A 10 18.51 10.57 -13.95
C GLY A 10 17.98 10.03 -12.63
N THR A 11 17.13 10.80 -11.95
CA THR A 11 16.61 10.49 -10.61
C THR A 11 16.04 9.06 -10.57
N VAL A 12 16.78 8.09 -10.03
CA VAL A 12 16.19 6.81 -9.64
C VAL A 12 15.23 7.15 -8.52
N SER A 13 13.95 7.19 -8.85
CA SER A 13 12.90 7.49 -7.89
C SER A 13 12.95 6.40 -6.82
N SER A 14 13.05 6.83 -5.56
CA SER A 14 13.15 5.91 -4.44
C SER A 14 11.92 5.02 -4.36
N LEU A 15 12.10 3.69 -4.30
CA LEU A 15 11.02 2.73 -4.08
C LEU A 15 10.61 2.61 -2.61
N LYS A 16 11.20 3.42 -1.73
CA LYS A 16 10.90 3.43 -0.29
C LYS A 16 9.40 3.50 0.02
N PRO A 17 8.56 4.29 -0.68
CA PRO A 17 7.12 4.32 -0.41
C PRO A 17 6.39 3.00 -0.70
N CYS A 18 6.93 2.16 -1.59
CA CYS A 18 6.32 0.87 -1.92
C CYS A 18 6.62 -0.20 -0.85
N PHE A 19 7.84 -0.21 -0.31
CA PHE A 19 8.29 -1.22 0.66
C PHE A 19 8.16 -0.77 2.12
N GLU A 20 8.18 0.54 2.37
CA GLU A 20 8.03 1.15 3.70
C GLU A 20 6.98 2.27 3.72
N PRO A 21 5.72 2.02 3.31
CA PRO A 21 4.68 3.03 3.35
C PRO A 21 4.34 3.44 4.79
N ARG A 22 4.09 4.74 5.01
CA ARG A 22 3.46 5.22 6.25
C ARG A 22 1.96 4.92 6.30
N SER A 23 1.35 4.76 5.13
CA SER A 23 -0.07 4.43 4.97
C SER A 23 -0.33 3.79 3.62
N VAL A 24 -1.38 2.96 3.55
CA VAL A 24 -1.83 2.28 2.33
C VAL A 24 -3.33 2.50 2.15
N ALA A 25 -3.75 2.88 0.95
CA ALA A 25 -5.15 2.87 0.54
C ALA A 25 -5.40 1.64 -0.34
N VAL A 26 -6.37 0.80 0.03
CA VAL A 26 -6.75 -0.37 -0.75
C VAL A 26 -8.02 -0.03 -1.52
N ILE A 27 -7.91 0.10 -2.84
CA ILE A 27 -9.04 0.41 -3.73
C ILE A 27 -9.75 -0.89 -4.11
N GLY A 28 -11.08 -0.89 -4.06
CA GLY A 28 -11.88 -2.06 -4.42
C GLY A 28 -12.13 -3.03 -3.26
N VAL A 29 -11.93 -2.59 -2.01
CA VAL A 29 -12.43 -3.32 -0.84
C VAL A 29 -13.95 -3.38 -0.91
N SER A 30 -14.56 -4.52 -0.61
CA SER A 30 -16.01 -4.66 -0.61
C SER A 30 -16.47 -5.59 0.50
N ARG A 31 -17.79 -5.77 0.64
CA ARG A 31 -18.36 -6.71 1.62
C ARG A 31 -18.11 -8.18 1.27
N SER A 32 -17.74 -8.48 0.02
CA SER A 32 -17.30 -9.81 -0.42
C SER A 32 -15.89 -10.10 0.11
N PRO A 33 -15.71 -11.04 1.05
CA PRO A 33 -14.39 -11.39 1.60
C PRO A 33 -13.46 -12.08 0.60
N GLU A 34 -14.01 -12.70 -0.45
CA GLU A 34 -13.30 -13.46 -1.49
C GLU A 34 -12.61 -12.59 -2.54
N LYS A 35 -12.92 -11.30 -2.61
CA LYS A 35 -12.32 -10.40 -3.60
C LYS A 35 -10.92 -9.98 -3.21
N ALA A 36 -10.04 -9.85 -4.19
CA ALA A 36 -8.64 -9.49 -3.99
C ALA A 36 -8.43 -8.26 -3.10
N GLY A 37 -9.18 -7.16 -3.33
CA GLY A 37 -9.09 -5.96 -2.50
C GLY A 37 -9.45 -6.22 -1.04
N SER A 38 -10.49 -7.02 -0.77
CA SER A 38 -10.89 -7.41 0.58
C SER A 38 -9.86 -8.32 1.25
N ILE A 39 -9.28 -9.26 0.50
CA ILE A 39 -8.21 -10.14 0.99
C ILE A 39 -6.97 -9.32 1.38
N ILE A 40 -6.54 -8.39 0.52
CA ILE A 40 -5.38 -7.53 0.79
C ILE A 40 -5.62 -6.65 2.00
N PHE A 41 -6.79 -5.99 2.08
CA PHE A 41 -7.14 -5.14 3.23
C PHE A 41 -7.18 -5.93 4.54
N ARG A 42 -7.76 -7.14 4.51
CA ARG A 42 -7.76 -8.06 5.65
C ARG A 42 -6.34 -8.42 6.07
N ASN A 43 -5.49 -8.83 5.13
CA ASN A 43 -4.10 -9.21 5.43
C ASN A 43 -3.32 -8.04 6.06
N LEU A 44 -3.46 -6.82 5.53
CA LEU A 44 -2.80 -5.64 6.10
C LEU A 44 -3.26 -5.36 7.54
N THR A 45 -4.53 -5.62 7.84
CA THR A 45 -5.12 -5.38 9.18
C THR A 45 -4.76 -6.50 10.16
N GLU A 46 -5.00 -7.76 9.79
CA GLU A 46 -4.81 -8.94 10.65
C GLU A 46 -3.33 -9.22 10.93
N LEU A 47 -2.45 -8.97 9.94
CA LEU A 47 -1.00 -9.11 10.11
C LEU A 47 -0.36 -7.87 10.75
N LYS A 48 -1.16 -6.93 11.24
CA LYS A 48 -0.73 -5.75 12.02
C LYS A 48 0.29 -4.88 11.27
N PHE A 49 -0.04 -4.52 10.02
CA PHE A 49 0.72 -3.49 9.33
C PHE A 49 0.82 -2.23 10.19
N LYS A 50 2.03 -1.70 10.37
CA LYS A 50 2.31 -0.63 11.34
C LYS A 50 1.80 0.74 10.89
N GLY A 51 1.58 0.94 9.60
CA GLY A 51 1.03 2.18 9.04
C GLY A 51 -0.50 2.20 9.03
N LYS A 52 -1.07 3.32 8.63
CA LYS A 52 -2.54 3.45 8.50
C LYS A 52 -3.04 2.73 7.26
N VAL A 53 -4.15 1.99 7.36
CA VAL A 53 -4.77 1.30 6.23
C VAL A 53 -6.16 1.88 5.98
N TYR A 54 -6.45 2.27 4.74
CA TYR A 54 -7.73 2.85 4.36
C TYR A 54 -8.44 2.00 3.30
N PRO A 55 -9.65 1.50 3.55
CA PRO A 55 -10.45 0.86 2.52
C PRO A 55 -11.14 1.92 1.65
N VAL A 56 -11.04 1.79 0.32
CA VAL A 56 -11.67 2.72 -0.63
C VAL A 56 -12.63 1.98 -1.56
N ASN A 57 -13.90 2.38 -1.52
CA ASN A 57 -14.94 1.90 -2.42
C ASN A 57 -15.96 3.01 -2.70
N PRO A 58 -16.07 3.50 -3.94
CA PRO A 58 -17.01 4.57 -4.30
C PRO A 58 -18.49 4.24 -4.04
N LYS A 59 -18.85 2.96 -4.00
CA LYS A 59 -20.24 2.49 -3.84
C LYS A 59 -20.64 2.29 -2.39
N VAL A 60 -19.71 2.44 -1.44
CA VAL A 60 -19.97 2.15 -0.04
C VAL A 60 -19.48 3.32 0.79
N HIS A 61 -20.43 4.03 1.40
CA HIS A 61 -20.15 5.26 2.16
C HIS A 61 -19.30 4.99 3.42
N GLN A 62 -19.30 3.76 3.92
CA GLN A 62 -18.47 3.29 5.03
C GLN A 62 -18.28 1.77 4.97
N ILE A 63 -17.03 1.31 4.86
CA ILE A 63 -16.70 -0.13 4.87
C ILE A 63 -16.24 -0.62 6.23
N PHE A 64 -15.66 0.26 7.05
CA PHE A 64 -15.07 -0.11 8.33
C PHE A 64 -15.42 0.91 9.41
N SER A 65 -15.97 0.43 10.51
CA SER A 65 -16.23 1.17 11.75
C SER A 65 -15.64 0.31 12.87
N GLY A 66 -14.40 0.61 13.26
CA GLY A 66 -13.64 -0.16 14.25
C GLY A 66 -12.33 0.54 14.56
#